data_AF-A0A8T0XL49-F1
#
_entry.id   AF-A0A8T0XL49-F1
#
_cell.length_a   1.000
_cell.length_b   1.000
_cell.length_c   1.000
_cell.angle_alpha   90.00
_cell.angle_beta   90.00
_cell.angle_gamma   90.00
#
_symmetry.space_group_name_H-M   'P 1'
#
loop_
_entity.id
_entity.type
_entity.pdbx_description
1 polymer ?
#
loop_
_entity_poly.entity_id
_entity_poly.type
_entity_poly.pdbx_seq_one_letter_code
_entity_poly.pdbx_strand_id
1 'polypeptide(L)'
;MHPVSVSLQPFPATPASILVPRSAAGRNSIDFAELRRAGRSSGNLAMNSIQNPARGSETSGSEDFNVGDKDAVVIVDHGSRRQESNLVLNDFVEMFRARTGYKIVEPAHMNDADLWMLAGAKGLTGLVAAQPQELAEPTIKDAFGKCVQQGASRVIVSPYFLSPGRHWKQDIPALAAEASKELSNIPYIVTAPLGLHELMVDIMNDRIKYCLQHAAGNVDECTVCAGTGKCRLYS
;
A
#
# COMPACT_ATOMS: atom_id res chain seq x y z
N MET A 1 10.92 -12.01 -46.45
CA MET A 1 10.45 -11.15 -45.36
C MET A 1 10.27 -9.75 -45.92
N HIS A 2 9.07 -9.19 -45.89
CA HIS A 2 8.79 -7.78 -46.20
C HIS A 2 8.35 -7.10 -44.90
N PRO A 3 8.79 -5.88 -44.59
CA PRO A 3 8.31 -5.17 -43.41
C PRO A 3 6.96 -4.51 -43.72
N VAL A 4 5.97 -4.77 -42.88
CA VAL A 4 4.69 -4.03 -42.88
C VAL A 4 4.88 -2.81 -41.99
N SER A 5 4.69 -1.62 -42.56
CA SER A 5 4.71 -0.36 -41.81
C SER A 5 3.33 -0.09 -41.23
N VAL A 6 3.23 0.03 -39.90
CA VAL A 6 1.98 0.39 -39.21
C VAL A 6 1.97 1.89 -38.97
N SER A 7 1.02 2.59 -39.59
CA SER A 7 0.79 4.03 -39.41
C SER A 7 0.04 4.27 -38.10
N LEU A 8 0.67 5.00 -37.16
CA LEU A 8 0.03 5.49 -35.95
C LEU A 8 -0.75 6.78 -36.29
N GLN A 9 -2.08 6.71 -36.28
CA GLN A 9 -2.91 7.91 -36.22
C GLN A 9 -3.37 8.16 -34.78
N PRO A 10 -3.35 9.42 -34.29
CA PRO A 10 -3.84 9.76 -32.96
C PRO A 10 -5.37 9.71 -32.89
N PHE A 11 -5.90 9.17 -31.78
CA PHE A 11 -7.34 9.19 -31.48
C PHE A 11 -7.81 10.63 -31.18
N PRO A 12 -9.01 11.05 -31.63
CA PRO A 12 -9.54 12.37 -31.34
C PRO A 12 -10.00 12.49 -29.87
N ALA A 13 -9.57 13.55 -29.20
CA ALA A 13 -10.05 13.91 -27.86
C ALA A 13 -11.54 14.29 -27.91
N THR A 14 -12.34 13.71 -27.01
CA THR A 14 -13.76 14.03 -26.86
C THR A 14 -13.90 15.39 -26.15
N PRO A 15 -14.76 16.32 -26.63
CA PRO A 15 -14.86 17.65 -26.05
C PRO A 15 -15.56 17.65 -24.68
N ALA A 16 -15.01 18.44 -23.76
CA ALA A 16 -15.50 18.67 -22.40
C ALA A 16 -16.77 19.54 -22.41
N SER A 17 -17.91 19.00 -22.82
CA SER A 17 -19.17 19.77 -22.81
C SER A 17 -20.43 18.92 -22.64
N ILE A 18 -20.44 17.89 -21.79
CA ILE A 18 -21.69 17.34 -21.22
C ILE A 18 -21.43 16.93 -19.77
N LEU A 19 -21.32 17.91 -18.86
CA LEU A 19 -21.43 17.70 -17.42
C LEU A 19 -22.76 18.31 -16.96
N VAL A 20 -23.76 17.45 -16.74
CA VAL A 20 -24.97 17.81 -15.99
C VAL A 20 -24.63 17.76 -14.50
N PRO A 21 -24.94 18.76 -13.68
CA PRO A 21 -24.62 18.73 -12.26
C PRO A 21 -25.54 17.72 -11.56
N ARG A 22 -24.99 16.60 -11.08
CA ARG A 22 -25.72 15.68 -10.20
C ARG A 22 -25.73 16.22 -8.76
N SER A 23 -26.95 16.30 -8.24
CA SER A 23 -27.36 16.71 -6.89
C SER A 23 -26.44 16.21 -5.78
N ALA A 24 -26.12 17.12 -4.85
CA ALA A 24 -25.43 16.86 -3.60
C ALA A 24 -26.38 16.17 -2.61
N ALA A 25 -26.49 14.85 -2.67
CA ALA A 25 -27.07 14.05 -1.59
C ALA A 25 -26.36 12.70 -1.53
N GLY A 26 -25.68 12.42 -0.41
CA GLY A 26 -25.14 11.10 -0.10
C GLY A 26 -23.64 10.91 -0.36
N ARG A 27 -22.78 11.78 0.17
CA ARG A 27 -21.40 11.40 0.48
C ARG A 27 -21.31 11.13 1.98
N ASN A 28 -21.38 9.86 2.37
CA ASN A 28 -20.80 9.45 3.65
C ASN A 28 -19.29 9.38 3.45
N SER A 29 -18.63 10.54 3.53
CA SER A 29 -17.19 10.59 3.72
C SER A 29 -16.90 10.04 5.11
N ILE A 30 -16.22 8.90 5.19
CA ILE A 30 -15.60 8.46 6.44
C ILE A 30 -14.47 9.44 6.70
N ASP A 31 -14.71 10.39 7.59
CA ASP A 31 -13.69 11.29 8.11
C ASP A 31 -12.83 10.50 9.11
N PHE A 32 -11.62 10.13 8.69
CA PHE A 32 -10.67 9.38 9.51
C PHE A 32 -10.23 10.16 10.77
N ALA A 33 -10.51 11.47 10.88
CA ALA A 33 -10.19 12.27 12.05
C ALA A 33 -11.13 12.00 13.25
N GLU A 34 -12.37 11.57 13.05
CA GLU A 34 -13.35 11.39 14.14
C GLU A 34 -13.20 10.07 14.93
N LEU A 35 -12.50 9.07 14.38
CA LEU A 35 -12.31 7.77 15.03
C LEU A 35 -11.39 7.80 16.27
N ARG A 36 -10.71 8.93 16.56
CA ARG A 36 -9.86 9.06 17.76
C ARG A 36 -10.61 9.34 19.08
N ARG A 37 -11.95 9.47 19.08
CA ARG A 37 -12.72 9.83 20.30
C ARG A 37 -13.66 8.77 20.88
N ALA A 38 -13.84 7.62 20.25
CA ALA A 38 -14.76 6.59 20.76
C ALA A 38 -14.04 5.55 21.65
N GLY A 39 -13.93 5.86 22.95
CA GLY A 39 -14.24 4.94 24.05
C GLY A 39 -13.40 3.66 24.22
N ARG A 40 -12.40 3.73 25.11
CA ARG A 40 -11.97 2.57 25.90
C ARG A 40 -13.14 2.08 26.76
N SER A 41 -13.49 0.80 26.71
CA SER A 41 -14.27 0.16 27.77
C SER A 41 -13.46 -0.98 28.41
N SER A 42 -12.80 -0.64 29.50
CA SER A 42 -12.24 -1.62 30.44
C SER A 42 -13.37 -2.16 31.33
N GLY A 43 -13.61 -3.47 31.29
CA GLY A 43 -14.43 -4.18 32.26
C GLY A 43 -13.57 -4.60 33.47
N ASN A 44 -14.00 -4.20 34.66
CA ASN A 44 -13.33 -4.42 35.95
C ASN A 44 -13.56 -5.82 36.53
N LEU A 45 -12.56 -6.35 37.25
CA LEU A 45 -12.75 -7.24 38.41
C LEU A 45 -11.62 -7.05 39.47
N ALA A 46 -12.06 -6.57 40.64
CA ALA A 46 -11.58 -6.80 42.02
C ALA A 46 -10.24 -6.22 42.57
N MET A 47 -10.42 -5.28 43.52
CA MET A 47 -9.80 -5.12 44.86
C MET A 47 -8.27 -5.24 45.04
N ASN A 48 -7.60 -4.14 45.42
CA ASN A 48 -7.34 -3.81 46.84
C ASN A 48 -6.74 -2.41 47.04
N SER A 49 -7.12 -1.80 48.17
CA SER A 49 -6.78 -0.44 48.60
C SER A 49 -5.41 -0.37 49.26
N ILE A 50 -4.53 0.52 48.78
CA ILE A 50 -3.54 1.24 49.60
C ILE A 50 -3.39 2.67 49.03
N GLN A 51 -3.78 3.68 49.80
CA GLN A 51 -3.48 5.09 49.53
C GLN A 51 -2.12 5.47 50.12
N ASN A 52 -1.27 6.18 49.37
CA ASN A 52 -0.41 7.24 49.91
C ASN A 52 0.28 8.09 48.80
N PRO A 53 0.85 9.28 49.08
CA PRO A 53 0.56 10.50 48.34
C PRO A 53 1.73 10.99 47.47
N ALA A 54 1.40 12.02 46.68
CA ALA A 54 2.21 12.82 45.76
C ALA A 54 3.75 12.78 45.90
N ARG A 55 4.42 12.53 44.76
CA ARG A 55 5.75 13.06 44.44
C ARG A 55 5.79 13.41 42.96
N GLY A 56 6.11 14.67 42.67
CA GLY A 56 6.09 15.25 41.33
C GLY A 56 7.34 14.98 40.49
N SER A 57 7.29 15.54 39.28
CA SER A 57 8.33 15.58 38.23
C SER A 57 8.70 14.19 37.71
N GLU A 58 8.52 13.85 36.44
CA GLU A 58 9.17 14.48 35.29
C GLU A 58 8.26 14.41 34.07
N THR A 59 8.27 15.47 33.26
CA THR A 59 7.72 15.48 31.91
C THR A 59 8.53 14.53 31.04
N SER A 60 8.17 13.25 31.03
CA SER A 60 8.55 12.36 29.92
C SER A 60 7.84 12.89 28.69
N GLY A 61 8.56 13.59 27.82
CA GLY A 61 8.07 13.92 26.49
C GLY A 61 7.57 12.63 25.86
N SER A 62 6.26 12.54 25.62
CA SER A 62 5.75 11.49 24.76
C SER A 62 6.39 11.75 23.41
N GLU A 63 7.39 10.96 23.04
CA GLU A 63 7.82 10.96 21.65
C GLU A 63 6.57 10.63 20.85
N ASP A 64 6.10 11.61 20.09
CA ASP A 64 4.91 11.45 19.28
C ASP A 64 5.23 10.38 18.24
N PHE A 65 4.71 9.17 18.42
CA PHE A 65 4.72 8.10 17.42
C PHE A 65 3.85 8.43 16.19
N ASN A 66 3.55 9.72 15.99
CA ASN A 66 2.88 10.23 14.82
C ASN A 66 3.85 10.30 13.64
N VAL A 67 3.27 10.35 12.45
CA VAL A 67 4.02 10.52 11.21
C VAL A 67 4.45 11.98 11.12
N GLY A 68 5.74 12.21 10.99
CA GLY A 68 6.33 13.54 10.81
C GLY A 68 6.49 13.92 9.34
N ASP A 69 6.79 15.20 9.11
CA ASP A 69 6.96 15.79 7.77
C ASP A 69 8.09 15.19 6.93
N LYS A 70 9.04 14.53 7.59
CA LYS A 70 10.19 13.86 6.97
C LYS A 70 10.08 12.34 7.02
N ASP A 71 8.93 11.81 7.43
CA ASP A 71 8.67 10.38 7.26
C ASP A 71 8.29 10.10 5.82
N ALA A 72 8.91 9.07 5.26
CA ALA A 72 8.55 8.54 3.97
C ALA A 72 7.89 7.17 4.11
N VAL A 73 6.93 6.86 3.23
CA VAL A 73 6.30 5.54 3.15
C VAL A 73 6.76 4.85 1.89
N VAL A 74 7.14 3.57 1.99
CA VAL A 74 7.32 2.69 0.83
C VAL A 74 6.19 1.67 0.87
N ILE A 75 5.28 1.70 -0.11
CA ILE A 75 4.19 0.73 -0.22
C ILE A 75 4.65 -0.43 -1.09
N VAL A 76 4.66 -1.64 -0.53
CA VAL A 76 5.28 -2.82 -1.16
C VAL A 76 4.22 -3.84 -1.55
N ASP A 77 4.16 -4.25 -2.81
CA ASP A 77 3.41 -5.46 -3.22
C ASP A 77 4.35 -6.57 -3.75
N HIS A 78 3.78 -7.65 -4.28
CA HIS A 78 4.57 -8.79 -4.79
C HIS A 78 5.18 -8.55 -6.17
N GLY A 79 4.79 -7.49 -6.87
CA GLY A 79 5.03 -7.35 -8.29
C GLY A 79 4.27 -8.37 -9.14
N SER A 80 4.22 -8.10 -10.43
CA SER A 80 3.66 -8.97 -11.45
C SER A 80 4.56 -8.94 -12.67
N ARG A 81 4.61 -10.07 -13.38
CA ARG A 81 5.20 -10.16 -14.73
C ARG A 81 4.40 -9.34 -15.76
N ARG A 82 3.14 -9.02 -15.46
CA ARG A 82 2.32 -8.14 -16.29
C ARG A 82 2.52 -6.70 -15.83
N GLN A 83 3.17 -5.89 -16.66
CA GLN A 83 3.46 -4.49 -16.35
C GLN A 83 2.20 -3.67 -16.01
N GLU A 84 1.08 -3.91 -16.69
CA GLU A 84 -0.21 -3.26 -16.40
C GLU A 84 -0.70 -3.52 -14.97
N SER A 85 -0.39 -4.69 -14.39
CA SER A 85 -0.76 -5.00 -13.01
C SER A 85 0.07 -4.19 -12.00
N ASN A 86 1.31 -3.85 -12.35
CA ASN A 86 2.18 -3.05 -11.49
C ASN A 86 1.70 -1.58 -11.42
N LEU A 87 1.06 -1.08 -12.48
CA LEU A 87 0.51 0.28 -12.52
C LEU A 87 -0.59 0.51 -11.49
N VAL A 88 -1.33 -0.55 -11.10
CA VAL A 88 -2.39 -0.46 -10.07
C VAL A 88 -1.81 0.02 -8.73
N LEU A 89 -0.56 -0.35 -8.40
CA LEU A 89 0.09 0.10 -7.18
C LEU A 89 0.42 1.61 -7.25
N ASN A 90 0.75 2.13 -8.43
CA ASN A 90 1.00 3.56 -8.61
C ASN A 90 -0.28 4.36 -8.36
N ASP A 91 -1.41 3.94 -8.95
CA ASP A 91 -2.72 4.57 -8.70
C ASP A 91 -3.08 4.53 -7.21
N PHE A 92 -2.79 3.41 -6.54
CA PHE A 92 -3.00 3.29 -5.10
C PHE A 92 -2.11 4.26 -4.30
N VAL A 93 -0.84 4.40 -4.66
CA VAL A 93 0.09 5.36 -4.02
C VAL A 93 -0.38 6.79 -4.21
N GLU A 94 -0.85 7.17 -5.41
CA GLU A 94 -1.41 8.49 -5.65
C GLU A 94 -2.66 8.76 -4.80
N MET A 95 -3.58 7.79 -4.78
CA MET A 95 -4.76 7.87 -3.91
C MET A 95 -4.36 7.95 -2.42
N PHE A 96 -3.37 7.18 -2.00
CA PHE A 96 -2.88 7.17 -0.62
C PHE A 96 -2.32 8.54 -0.23
N ARG A 97 -1.42 9.12 -1.04
CA ARG A 97 -0.88 10.47 -0.84
C ARG A 97 -2.00 11.50 -0.72
N ALA A 98 -2.95 11.49 -1.66
CA ALA A 98 -4.05 12.45 -1.70
C ALA A 98 -5.00 12.37 -0.49
N ARG A 99 -5.16 11.20 0.12
CA ARG A 99 -6.09 10.99 1.25
C ARG A 99 -5.46 11.10 2.63
N THR A 100 -4.15 10.91 2.74
CA THR A 100 -3.48 10.78 4.04
C THR A 100 -2.56 11.95 4.38
N GLY A 101 -2.15 12.75 3.40
CA GLY A 101 -1.26 13.89 3.60
C GLY A 101 0.22 13.54 3.79
N TYR A 102 0.62 12.27 3.63
CA TYR A 102 2.03 11.89 3.61
C TYR A 102 2.74 12.54 2.42
N LYS A 103 3.86 13.21 2.69
CA LYS A 103 4.60 14.00 1.70
C LYS A 103 5.44 13.16 0.75
N ILE A 104 6.04 12.07 1.27
CA ILE A 104 6.90 11.17 0.52
C ILE A 104 6.29 9.77 0.61
N VAL A 105 5.84 9.22 -0.52
CA VAL A 105 5.27 7.87 -0.58
C VAL A 105 5.74 7.22 -1.86
N GLU A 106 6.47 6.10 -1.85
CA GLU A 106 6.97 5.47 -3.07
C GLU A 106 6.39 4.06 -3.22
N PRO A 107 6.03 3.62 -4.43
CA PRO A 107 5.70 2.22 -4.71
C PRO A 107 6.98 1.38 -4.73
N ALA A 108 6.87 0.11 -4.38
CA ALA A 108 7.90 -0.89 -4.60
C ALA A 108 7.27 -2.26 -4.88
N HIS A 109 7.95 -3.05 -5.69
CA HIS A 109 7.58 -4.41 -5.98
C HIS A 109 8.66 -5.36 -5.42
N MET A 110 8.23 -6.46 -4.82
CA MET A 110 9.14 -7.58 -4.59
C MET A 110 9.49 -8.22 -5.93
N ASN A 111 10.73 -8.66 -6.09
CA ASN A 111 11.12 -9.43 -7.27
C ASN A 111 11.77 -10.76 -6.86
N ASP A 112 11.82 -11.72 -7.78
CA ASP A 112 12.45 -13.03 -7.54
C ASP A 112 13.98 -12.93 -7.36
N ALA A 113 14.61 -11.87 -7.88
CA ALA A 113 16.05 -11.62 -7.74
C ALA A 113 16.43 -11.15 -6.32
N ASP A 114 15.55 -10.43 -5.63
CA ASP A 114 15.68 -10.00 -4.24
C ASP A 114 15.68 -11.23 -3.32
N LEU A 115 14.81 -12.20 -3.63
CA LEU A 115 14.79 -13.51 -2.94
C LEU A 115 16.07 -14.32 -3.20
N TRP A 116 16.62 -14.23 -4.41
CA TRP A 116 17.86 -14.90 -4.78
C TRP A 116 19.11 -14.26 -4.16
N MET A 117 19.18 -12.93 -4.06
CA MET A 117 20.27 -12.22 -3.38
C MET A 117 20.36 -12.62 -1.90
N LEU A 118 19.22 -12.72 -1.22
CA LEU A 118 19.14 -13.22 0.16
C LEU A 118 19.55 -14.70 0.28
N ALA A 119 19.33 -15.52 -0.75
CA ALA A 119 19.77 -16.91 -0.79
C ALA A 119 21.28 -17.05 -1.08
N GLY A 120 21.84 -16.19 -1.94
CA GLY A 120 23.27 -16.15 -2.29
C GLY A 120 24.15 -15.74 -1.10
N ALA A 121 23.68 -14.83 -0.24
CA ALA A 121 24.36 -14.46 1.00
C ALA A 121 24.50 -15.62 2.02
N LYS A 122 23.76 -16.73 1.83
CA LYS A 122 23.84 -17.95 2.66
C LYS A 122 24.81 -19.02 2.12
N GLY A 123 25.62 -18.71 1.09
CA GLY A 123 26.73 -19.57 0.66
C GLY A 123 26.36 -20.83 -0.14
N LEU A 124 25.15 -20.90 -0.72
CA LEU A 124 24.79 -21.97 -1.67
C LEU A 124 25.27 -21.59 -3.09
N THR A 125 26.58 -21.61 -3.32
CA THR A 125 27.15 -21.41 -4.66
C THR A 125 27.18 -22.73 -5.42
N GLY A 126 26.18 -23.00 -6.26
CA GLY A 126 26.13 -24.26 -6.98
C GLY A 126 25.07 -24.44 -8.06
N LEU A 127 24.48 -23.38 -8.62
CA LEU A 127 23.67 -23.49 -9.83
C LEU A 127 23.83 -22.25 -10.72
N VAL A 128 23.95 -22.53 -12.02
CA VAL A 128 24.08 -21.59 -13.14
C VAL A 128 23.05 -20.46 -13.02
N ALA A 129 23.51 -19.22 -13.20
CA ALA A 129 22.68 -18.03 -13.22
C ALA A 129 21.62 -18.14 -14.33
N ALA A 130 20.39 -18.51 -13.96
CA ALA A 130 19.23 -18.16 -14.75
C ALA A 130 19.12 -16.64 -14.74
N GLN A 131 19.03 -16.03 -15.93
CA GLN A 131 18.85 -14.58 -16.08
C GLN A 131 17.62 -14.13 -15.26
N PRO A 132 17.66 -13.00 -14.53
CA PRO A 132 16.47 -12.49 -13.85
C PRO A 132 15.38 -12.25 -14.88
N GLN A 133 14.36 -13.11 -14.88
CA GLN A 133 13.26 -13.04 -15.82
C GLN A 133 12.31 -11.94 -15.33
N GLU A 134 12.34 -10.78 -16.01
CA GLU A 134 11.39 -9.65 -15.89
C GLU A 134 11.19 -9.10 -14.46
N LEU A 135 12.07 -8.17 -14.08
CA LEU A 135 11.99 -7.43 -12.81
C LEU A 135 10.78 -6.48 -12.83
N ALA A 136 9.90 -6.59 -11.83
CA ALA A 136 8.95 -5.52 -11.54
C ALA A 136 9.72 -4.39 -10.84
N GLU A 137 9.89 -3.27 -11.53
CA GLU A 137 10.50 -2.06 -10.99
C GLU A 137 9.42 -1.03 -10.60
N PRO A 138 9.66 -0.21 -9.57
CA PRO A 138 10.89 -0.11 -8.76
C PRO A 138 11.01 -1.20 -7.67
N THR A 139 12.24 -1.55 -7.29
CA THR A 139 12.51 -2.44 -6.14
C THR A 139 12.36 -1.70 -4.81
N ILE A 140 12.37 -2.44 -3.68
CA ILE A 140 12.40 -1.82 -2.34
C ILE A 140 13.61 -0.90 -2.18
N LYS A 141 14.77 -1.30 -2.71
CA LYS A 141 15.99 -0.49 -2.66
C LYS A 141 15.84 0.83 -3.43
N ASP A 142 15.27 0.77 -4.64
CA ASP A 142 15.07 1.96 -5.46
C ASP A 142 14.09 2.94 -4.82
N ALA A 143 12.97 2.42 -4.30
CA ALA A 143 11.97 3.21 -3.60
C ALA A 143 12.56 3.85 -2.33
N PHE A 144 13.30 3.07 -1.53
CA PHE A 144 14.00 3.57 -0.35
C PHE A 144 14.98 4.69 -0.73
N GLY A 145 15.79 4.50 -1.77
CA GLY A 145 16.74 5.50 -2.27
C GLY A 145 16.06 6.79 -2.71
N LYS A 146 14.91 6.70 -3.39
CA LYS A 146 14.09 7.87 -3.73
C LYS A 146 13.58 8.59 -2.49
N CYS A 147 13.16 7.88 -1.45
CA CYS A 147 12.77 8.49 -0.19
C CYS A 147 13.92 9.27 0.46
N VAL A 148 15.14 8.70 0.48
CA VAL A 148 16.34 9.38 1.00
C VAL A 148 16.66 10.63 0.19
N GLN A 149 16.63 10.54 -1.15
CA GLN A 149 16.88 11.69 -2.04
C GLN A 149 15.89 12.83 -1.82
N GLN A 150 14.65 12.51 -1.45
CA GLN A 150 13.61 13.48 -1.11
C GLN A 150 13.74 14.06 0.32
N GLY A 151 14.77 13.66 1.08
CA GLY A 151 15.09 14.22 2.39
C GLY A 151 14.37 13.54 3.57
N ALA A 152 13.96 12.28 3.41
CA ALA A 152 13.38 11.50 4.50
C ALA A 152 14.36 11.34 5.67
N SER A 153 13.86 11.40 6.90
CA SER A 153 14.61 11.09 8.13
C SER A 153 14.26 9.73 8.74
N ARG A 154 13.17 9.12 8.26
CA ARG A 154 12.73 7.75 8.61
C ARG A 154 11.90 7.18 7.47
N VAL A 155 12.04 5.87 7.22
CA VAL A 155 11.29 5.16 6.18
C VAL A 155 10.33 4.13 6.79
N ILE A 156 9.06 4.18 6.41
CA ILE A 156 8.00 3.27 6.82
C ILE A 156 7.71 2.34 5.65
N VAL A 157 8.15 1.08 5.75
CA VAL A 157 7.93 0.07 4.71
C VAL A 157 6.61 -0.65 5.02
N SER A 158 5.60 -0.44 4.18
CA SER A 158 4.22 -0.89 4.39
C SER A 158 3.81 -1.94 3.37
N PRO A 159 3.70 -3.23 3.75
CA PRO A 159 3.29 -4.29 2.83
C PRO A 159 1.80 -4.21 2.47
N TYR A 160 1.48 -4.18 1.18
CA TYR A 160 0.13 -4.21 0.62
C TYR A 160 -0.35 -5.66 0.42
N PHE A 161 -0.36 -6.46 1.50
CA PHE A 161 -0.73 -7.87 1.48
C PHE A 161 -1.98 -8.16 2.32
N LEU A 162 -2.83 -9.07 1.84
CA LEU A 162 -4.04 -9.49 2.55
C LEU A 162 -3.77 -10.46 3.71
N SER A 163 -2.59 -11.10 3.72
CA SER A 163 -2.25 -12.12 4.72
C SER A 163 -0.77 -12.02 5.14
N PRO A 164 -0.44 -12.32 6.40
CA PRO A 164 0.95 -12.47 6.82
C PRO A 164 1.58 -13.71 6.19
N GLY A 165 2.84 -13.61 5.78
CA GLY A 165 3.58 -14.70 5.12
C GLY A 165 5.09 -14.58 5.28
N ARG A 166 5.85 -15.48 4.62
CA ARG A 166 7.33 -15.46 4.63
C ARG A 166 7.88 -14.09 4.20
N HIS A 167 7.33 -13.54 3.13
CA HIS A 167 7.73 -12.25 2.57
C HIS A 167 7.70 -11.11 3.60
N TRP A 168 6.61 -11.01 4.35
CA TRP A 168 6.50 -10.03 5.43
C TRP A 168 7.43 -10.33 6.61
N LYS A 169 7.57 -11.61 7.00
CA LYS A 169 8.34 -12.00 8.19
C LYS A 169 9.86 -11.95 8.01
N GLN A 170 10.35 -12.10 6.78
CA GLN A 170 11.76 -12.35 6.51
C GLN A 170 12.31 -11.46 5.39
N ASP A 171 11.68 -11.51 4.21
CA ASP A 171 12.28 -10.94 3.00
C ASP A 171 12.23 -9.40 3.00
N ILE A 172 11.07 -8.79 3.27
CA ILE A 172 10.93 -7.32 3.32
C ILE A 172 11.83 -6.70 4.41
N PRO A 173 11.85 -7.22 5.66
CA PRO A 173 12.79 -6.72 6.66
C PRO A 173 14.25 -6.80 6.24
N ALA A 174 14.67 -7.89 5.58
CA ALA A 174 16.05 -8.06 5.13
C ALA A 174 16.41 -7.05 4.02
N LEU A 175 15.53 -6.88 3.03
CA LEU A 175 15.74 -5.92 1.93
C LEU A 175 15.75 -4.47 2.42
N ALA A 176 14.86 -4.12 3.36
CA ALA A 176 14.86 -2.80 3.98
C ALA A 176 16.14 -2.54 4.81
N ALA A 177 16.65 -3.56 5.52
CA ALA A 177 17.89 -3.47 6.27
C ALA A 177 19.10 -3.21 5.36
N GLU A 178 19.18 -3.92 4.24
CA GLU A 178 20.23 -3.75 3.24
C GLU A 178 20.17 -2.34 2.61
N ALA A 179 18.99 -1.92 2.17
CA ALA A 179 18.78 -0.58 1.61
C ALA A 179 19.17 0.52 2.61
N SER A 180 18.73 0.43 3.87
CA SER A 180 19.10 1.38 4.90
C SER A 180 20.62 1.44 5.09
N LYS A 181 21.29 0.29 5.25
CA LYS A 181 22.75 0.20 5.45
C LYS A 181 23.53 0.87 4.31
N GLU A 182 23.11 0.68 3.06
CA GLU A 182 23.81 1.22 1.90
C GLU A 182 23.56 2.71 1.66
N LEU A 183 22.35 3.21 1.97
CA LEU A 183 21.90 4.50 1.44
C LEU A 183 22.02 5.67 2.42
N SER A 184 22.23 5.44 3.72
CA SER A 184 22.46 6.51 4.74
C SER A 184 22.31 6.03 6.19
N ASN A 185 21.99 4.75 6.42
CA ASN A 185 21.63 4.19 7.72
C ASN A 185 20.42 4.90 8.38
N ILE A 186 19.49 5.40 7.56
CA ILE A 186 18.24 6.03 8.02
C ILE A 186 17.39 4.98 8.76
N PRO A 187 16.81 5.34 9.92
CA PRO A 187 15.95 4.44 10.67
C PRO A 187 14.72 4.06 9.84
N TYR A 188 14.28 2.82 9.98
CA TYR A 188 13.12 2.31 9.27
C TYR A 188 12.27 1.41 10.14
N ILE A 189 11.01 1.23 9.74
CA ILE A 189 10.08 0.27 10.33
C ILE A 189 9.37 -0.50 9.22
N VAL A 190 9.16 -1.79 9.42
CA VAL A 190 8.27 -2.59 8.57
C VAL A 190 6.94 -2.75 9.31
N THR A 191 5.84 -2.30 8.71
CA THR A 191 4.52 -2.38 9.36
C THR A 191 3.91 -3.78 9.22
N ALA A 192 2.80 -4.00 9.92
CA ALA A 192 1.93 -5.12 9.60
C ALA A 192 1.39 -4.96 8.16
N PRO A 193 1.14 -6.07 7.44
CA PRO A 193 0.37 -6.02 6.20
C PRO A 193 -1.10 -5.66 6.49
N LEU A 194 -1.92 -5.45 5.45
CA LEU A 194 -3.35 -5.14 5.61
C LEU A 194 -4.06 -6.17 6.50
N GLY A 195 -3.84 -7.46 6.23
CA GLY A 195 -4.32 -8.54 7.08
C GLY A 195 -5.83 -8.51 7.35
N LEU A 196 -6.20 -9.05 8.52
CA LEU A 196 -7.56 -8.94 9.04
C LEU A 196 -7.73 -7.58 9.71
N HIS A 197 -8.39 -6.67 9.01
CA HIS A 197 -8.75 -5.35 9.50
C HIS A 197 -10.23 -5.10 9.25
N GLU A 198 -10.94 -4.46 10.18
CA GLU A 198 -12.40 -4.29 10.10
C GLU A 198 -12.83 -3.56 8.81
N LEU A 199 -12.08 -2.52 8.41
CA LEU A 199 -12.29 -1.82 7.13
C LEU A 199 -12.19 -2.71 5.88
N MET A 200 -11.53 -3.86 5.94
CA MET A 200 -11.54 -4.81 4.82
C MET A 200 -12.95 -5.38 4.60
N VAL A 201 -13.72 -5.57 5.67
CA VAL A 201 -15.13 -6.00 5.59
C VAL A 201 -15.96 -4.97 4.84
N ASP A 202 -15.75 -3.69 5.13
CA ASP A 202 -16.46 -2.59 4.46
C ASP A 202 -16.14 -2.53 2.96
N ILE A 203 -14.86 -2.60 2.60
CA ILE A 203 -14.41 -2.62 1.20
C ILE A 203 -15.01 -3.80 0.44
N MET A 204 -15.02 -4.99 1.05
CA MET A 204 -15.60 -6.19 0.44
C MET A 204 -17.11 -6.04 0.25
N ASN A 205 -17.83 -5.59 1.28
CA ASN A 205 -19.28 -5.40 1.22
C ASN A 205 -19.68 -4.34 0.20
N ASP A 206 -18.93 -3.23 0.12
CA ASP A 206 -19.13 -2.18 -0.89
C ASP A 206 -18.98 -2.75 -2.31
N ARG A 207 -17.89 -3.49 -2.57
CA ARG A 207 -17.65 -4.12 -3.87
C ARG A 207 -18.74 -5.12 -4.25
N ILE A 208 -19.17 -5.96 -3.31
CA ILE A 208 -20.25 -6.95 -3.51
C ILE A 208 -21.55 -6.23 -3.89
N LYS A 209 -21.95 -5.23 -3.11
CA LYS A 209 -23.17 -4.46 -3.36
C LYS A 209 -23.14 -3.80 -4.74
N TYR A 210 -22.02 -3.17 -5.09
CA TYR A 210 -21.86 -2.54 -6.40
C TYR A 210 -22.01 -3.56 -7.54
N CYS A 211 -21.31 -4.70 -7.45
CA CYS A 211 -21.39 -5.74 -8.48
C CYS A 211 -22.80 -6.33 -8.62
N LEU A 212 -23.55 -6.50 -7.52
CA LEU A 212 -24.95 -6.91 -7.56
C LEU A 212 -25.86 -5.87 -8.23
N GLN A 213 -25.64 -4.59 -7.96
CA GLN A 213 -26.38 -3.50 -8.64
C GLN A 213 -26.10 -3.50 -10.15
N HIS A 214 -24.84 -3.73 -10.55
CA HIS A 214 -24.50 -3.83 -11.97
C HIS A 214 -25.15 -5.06 -12.62
N ALA A 215 -25.08 -6.22 -11.99
CA ALA A 215 -25.70 -7.44 -12.51
C ALA A 215 -27.24 -7.32 -12.64
N ALA A 216 -27.87 -6.45 -11.84
CA ALA A 216 -29.28 -6.11 -11.94
C ALA A 216 -29.61 -5.03 -13.00
N GLY A 217 -28.59 -4.42 -13.65
CA GLY A 217 -28.77 -3.38 -14.65
C GLY A 217 -28.97 -1.96 -14.09
N ASN A 218 -28.66 -1.73 -12.81
CA ASN A 218 -28.93 -0.45 -12.15
C ASN A 218 -27.77 0.56 -12.25
N VAL A 219 -26.55 0.07 -12.48
CA VAL A 219 -25.32 0.89 -12.59
C VAL A 219 -24.39 0.31 -13.66
N ASP A 220 -23.45 1.12 -14.13
CA ASP A 220 -22.38 0.70 -15.05
C ASP A 220 -21.42 -0.31 -14.40
N GLU A 221 -20.55 -0.93 -15.20
CA GLU A 221 -19.53 -1.84 -14.67
C GLU A 221 -18.59 -1.11 -13.70
N CYS A 222 -18.24 -1.77 -12.58
CA CYS A 222 -17.24 -1.20 -11.68
C CYS A 222 -15.86 -1.18 -12.36
N THR A 223 -14.97 -0.29 -11.90
CA THR A 223 -13.63 -0.09 -12.46
C THR A 223 -12.80 -1.37 -12.60
N VAL A 224 -13.00 -2.35 -11.73
CA VAL A 224 -12.28 -3.63 -11.73
C VAL A 224 -12.88 -4.64 -12.72
N CYS A 225 -14.20 -4.58 -12.95
CA CYS A 225 -14.89 -5.50 -13.85
C CYS A 225 -15.02 -4.97 -15.28
N ALA A 226 -14.78 -3.67 -15.49
CA ALA A 226 -14.93 -3.00 -16.77
C ALA A 226 -14.28 -3.78 -17.92
N GLY A 227 -15.06 -4.12 -18.94
CA GLY A 227 -14.59 -4.83 -20.14
C GLY A 227 -14.32 -6.32 -19.96
N THR A 228 -14.50 -6.87 -18.75
CA THR A 228 -14.24 -8.30 -18.48
C THR A 228 -15.48 -9.19 -18.67
N GLY A 229 -16.68 -8.60 -18.64
CA GLY A 229 -17.95 -9.33 -18.63
C GLY A 229 -18.14 -10.25 -17.42
N LYS A 230 -17.34 -10.09 -16.36
CA LYS A 230 -17.35 -10.97 -15.17
C LYS A 230 -18.40 -10.60 -14.14
N CYS A 231 -18.89 -9.36 -14.16
CA CYS A 231 -19.87 -8.85 -13.21
C CYS A 231 -21.30 -9.29 -13.58
N ARG A 232 -21.55 -10.60 -13.57
CA ARG A 232 -22.83 -11.20 -13.99
C ARG A 232 -23.23 -12.36 -13.09
N LEU A 233 -24.52 -12.71 -13.14
CA LEU A 233 -25.02 -13.95 -12.56
C LEU A 233 -24.68 -15.13 -13.50
N TYR A 234 -24.24 -16.23 -12.92
CA TYR A 234 -24.00 -17.49 -13.62
C TYR A 234 -25.11 -18.47 -13.20
N SER A 235 -25.72 -19.14 -14.17
CA SER A 235 -26.80 -20.12 -13.99
C SER A 235 -26.40 -21.48 -14.56
#